data_AF-A0A0S8B4D4-F1
#
_entry.id   AF-A0A0S8B4D4-F1
#
_cell.length_a   1.000
_cell.length_b   1.000
_cell.length_c   1.000
_cell.angle_alpha   90.00
_cell.angle_beta   90.00
_cell.angle_gamma   90.00
#
_symmetry.space_group_name_H-M   'P 1'
#
loop_
_entity.id
_entity.type
_entity.pdbx_description
1 polymer ?
#
loop_
_entity_poly.entity_id
_entity_poly.type
_entity_poly.pdbx_seq_one_letter_code
_entity_poly.pdbx_strand_id
1 'polypeptide(L)'
;MAYEDFEKPNINLLAPLEGASIPDSRQLLIGRDRFKETGFQVGDVLQIQLPDDTIRTMPVVGIVRDQTTGVGDFMAPPLGYIAFDTLEWLGRGSYYNRLQVTVSGDSNDEEVITGVSDAVKDKIEKNGLQVYQTRTNKTNEHPMASTVLAVIGVLGALGLLIMLLSSSLIVNTLNALLSQHLRQIGVMKLVGARSLQILGMYLILILSYGIIALIIAVPLGVLAGNGLANFLADFLKAKVQEFRVVPVAILLQVLIALIVPLVAGFVPVNSGSKTTVRRAISNNGPGQQAAGSRRLDRLGNWFSWLSRPVLLSIRNTFRRQGRLALTLFTLTIGGAIFIAVFNVRASMEQFMDQLGQHFRADITLNFAQPYRFSRVEQAVYQVPGVEHIEGWAAANADILGPDDKVEEDIYILAPPANSSLLDPEIVAGRWLVPADQKALTVSDSIWDLYPDLQPGDTLRLNVQGRWEDDWMVVGVFRFST
;
A
#
# COMPACT_ATOMS: atom_id res chain seq x y z
N MET A 1 22.57 17.36 -0.22
CA MET A 1 22.17 18.04 1.04
C MET A 1 23.40 18.17 1.91
N ALA A 2 23.48 19.24 2.71
CA ALA A 2 24.59 19.44 3.65
C ALA A 2 24.06 19.54 5.08
N TYR A 3 24.77 18.93 6.03
CA TYR A 3 24.41 18.97 7.45
C TYR A 3 25.52 19.61 8.27
N GLU A 4 25.12 20.38 9.28
CA GLU A 4 26.01 21.13 10.16
C GLU A 4 26.66 20.25 11.22
N ASP A 5 25.90 19.30 11.79
CA ASP A 5 26.39 18.35 12.78
C ASP A 5 25.86 16.95 12.47
N PHE A 6 26.78 16.03 12.17
CA PHE A 6 26.51 14.61 11.96
C PHE A 6 26.84 13.74 13.18
N GLU A 7 27.49 14.29 14.21
CA GLU A 7 27.86 13.59 15.45
C GLU A 7 26.69 13.51 16.44
N LYS A 8 25.73 14.45 16.38
CA LYS A 8 24.47 14.41 17.14
C LYS A 8 23.22 14.62 16.27
N PRO A 9 22.96 13.74 15.29
CA PRO A 9 21.80 13.87 14.44
C PRO A 9 20.54 13.49 15.23
N ASN A 10 19.87 14.47 15.83
CA ASN A 10 18.59 14.26 16.50
C ASN A 10 17.41 14.28 15.50
N ILE A 11 17.65 14.63 14.24
CA ILE A 11 16.65 14.80 13.18
C ILE A 11 17.20 14.16 11.89
N ASN A 12 16.32 13.49 11.13
CA ASN A 12 16.62 12.89 9.84
C ASN A 12 17.87 11.97 9.83
N LEU A 13 17.82 10.94 10.68
CA LEU A 13 18.90 9.97 10.87
C LEU A 13 19.15 9.14 9.60
N LEU A 14 20.27 9.41 8.93
CA LEU A 14 20.77 8.60 7.82
C LEU A 14 21.25 7.24 8.35
N ALA A 15 20.71 6.15 7.81
CA ALA A 15 21.15 4.80 8.18
C ALA A 15 22.31 4.37 7.28
N PRO A 16 23.52 4.10 7.81
CA PRO A 16 24.62 3.58 7.01
C PRO A 16 24.30 2.18 6.49
N LEU A 17 24.61 1.94 5.23
CA LEU A 17 24.57 0.61 4.60
C LEU A 17 25.99 0.07 4.42
N GLU A 18 26.92 0.94 4.02
CA GLU A 18 28.32 0.60 3.80
C GLU A 18 29.19 1.84 4.02
N GLY A 19 30.42 1.66 4.51
CA GLY A 19 31.37 2.75 4.74
C GLY A 19 31.02 3.65 5.92
N ALA A 20 31.45 4.90 5.85
CA ALA A 20 31.24 5.90 6.89
C ALA A 20 29.77 6.35 6.96
N SER A 21 29.27 6.60 8.18
CA SER A 21 27.94 7.21 8.41
C SER A 21 27.95 8.73 8.38
N ILE A 22 29.14 9.33 8.47
CA ILE A 22 29.38 10.76 8.59
C ILE A 22 30.46 11.12 7.56
N PRO A 23 30.23 12.08 6.64
CA PRO A 23 31.28 12.56 5.77
C PRO A 23 32.10 13.64 6.47
N ASP A 24 33.43 13.58 6.36
CA ASP A 24 34.27 14.73 6.67
C ASP A 24 34.16 15.81 5.56
N SER A 25 34.82 16.94 5.78
CA SER A 25 34.98 17.99 4.77
C SER A 25 35.45 17.42 3.43
N ARG A 26 34.75 17.78 2.35
CA ARG A 26 35.04 17.37 0.96
C ARG A 26 34.84 15.89 0.68
N GLN A 27 34.14 15.16 1.55
CA GLN A 27 33.71 13.78 1.31
C GLN A 27 32.22 13.74 0.97
N LEU A 28 31.81 12.66 0.31
CA LEU A 28 30.44 12.46 -0.15
C LEU A 28 29.88 11.14 0.37
N LEU A 29 28.68 11.19 0.95
CA LEU A 29 27.83 10.03 1.14
C LEU A 29 26.80 9.98 0.02
N ILE A 30 26.53 8.78 -0.49
CA ILE A 30 25.58 8.58 -1.59
C ILE A 30 24.36 7.82 -1.07
N GLY A 31 23.17 8.24 -1.51
CA GLY A 31 21.93 7.49 -1.26
C GLY A 31 21.92 6.13 -1.97
N ARG A 32 21.35 5.10 -1.34
CA ARG A 32 21.23 3.72 -1.89
C ARG A 32 20.74 3.67 -3.35
N ASP A 33 19.86 4.58 -3.74
CA ASP A 33 19.27 4.58 -5.08
C ASP A 33 20.32 4.71 -6.19
N ARG A 34 21.37 5.51 -5.97
CA ARG A 34 22.46 5.65 -6.94
C ARG A 34 23.36 4.45 -7.02
N PHE A 35 23.59 3.76 -5.90
CA PHE A 35 24.38 2.53 -5.89
C PHE A 35 23.85 1.52 -6.91
N LYS A 36 22.53 1.37 -7.01
CA LYS A 36 21.91 0.42 -7.97
C LYS A 36 21.99 0.89 -9.43
N GLU A 37 21.85 2.19 -9.67
CA GLU A 37 21.80 2.74 -11.04
C GLU A 37 23.17 2.93 -11.67
N THR A 38 24.14 3.44 -10.90
CA THR A 38 25.43 3.86 -11.44
C THR A 38 26.57 2.90 -11.11
N GLY A 39 26.37 1.99 -10.14
CA GLY A 39 27.37 0.99 -9.73
C GLY A 39 28.55 1.56 -8.94
N PHE A 40 28.48 2.80 -8.45
CA PHE A 40 29.54 3.41 -7.63
C PHE A 40 29.71 2.69 -6.29
N GLN A 41 30.94 2.47 -5.87
CA GLN A 41 31.31 1.81 -4.62
C GLN A 41 31.93 2.79 -3.62
N VAL A 42 31.95 2.39 -2.35
CA VAL A 42 32.72 3.12 -1.34
C VAL A 42 34.21 3.08 -1.71
N GLY A 43 34.85 4.24 -1.73
CA GLY A 43 36.22 4.44 -2.19
C GLY A 43 36.34 5.02 -3.60
N ASP A 44 35.26 5.01 -4.39
CA ASP A 44 35.25 5.67 -5.69
C ASP A 44 35.38 7.18 -5.56
N VAL A 45 35.88 7.84 -6.61
CA VAL A 45 36.00 9.30 -6.66
C VAL A 45 35.04 9.83 -7.71
N LEU A 46 34.08 10.64 -7.27
CA LEU A 46 33.12 11.29 -8.15
C LEU A 46 33.60 12.66 -8.60
N GLN A 47 33.39 12.94 -9.88
CA GLN A 47 33.58 14.26 -10.47
C GLN A 47 32.26 15.01 -10.42
N ILE A 48 32.23 16.10 -9.67
CA ILE A 48 31.10 17.01 -9.53
C ILE A 48 31.40 18.24 -10.38
N GLN A 49 30.65 18.42 -11.46
CA GLN A 49 30.67 19.64 -12.25
C GLN A 49 29.76 20.67 -11.59
N LEU A 50 30.35 21.83 -11.26
CA LEU A 50 29.65 22.98 -10.72
C LEU A 50 29.03 23.82 -11.85
N PRO A 51 28.08 24.72 -11.55
CA PRO A 51 27.45 25.57 -12.57
C PRO A 51 28.39 26.52 -13.31
N ASP A 52 29.59 26.75 -12.76
CA ASP A 52 30.66 27.55 -13.37
C ASP A 52 31.62 26.70 -14.22
N ASP A 53 31.22 25.47 -14.57
CA ASP A 53 32.00 24.44 -15.25
C ASP A 53 33.25 23.96 -14.49
N THR A 54 33.45 24.39 -13.24
CA THR A 54 34.53 23.88 -12.40
C THR A 54 34.22 22.43 -12.01
N ILE A 55 35.14 21.52 -12.35
CA ILE A 55 35.05 20.12 -11.93
C ILE A 55 35.78 19.94 -10.61
N ARG A 56 35.09 19.38 -9.62
CA ARG A 56 35.63 19.05 -8.31
C ARG A 56 35.51 17.56 -8.04
N THR A 57 36.56 16.96 -7.51
CA THR A 57 36.58 15.52 -7.20
C THR A 57 36.29 15.29 -5.73
N MET A 58 35.40 14.35 -5.42
CA MET A 58 35.05 13.98 -4.05
C MET A 58 35.05 12.46 -3.88
N PRO A 59 35.76 11.92 -2.87
CA PRO A 59 35.68 10.50 -2.55
C PRO A 59 34.32 10.15 -1.95
N VAL A 60 33.79 9.01 -2.38
CA VAL A 60 32.60 8.38 -1.82
C VAL A 60 33.03 7.59 -0.59
N VAL A 61 32.67 8.07 0.58
CA VAL A 61 33.11 7.46 1.85
C VAL A 61 32.07 6.54 2.47
N GLY A 62 30.82 6.60 2.00
CA GLY A 62 29.76 5.74 2.49
C GLY A 62 28.50 5.79 1.64
N ILE A 63 27.71 4.74 1.80
CA ILE A 63 26.38 4.59 1.20
C ILE A 63 25.38 4.61 2.34
N VAL A 64 24.40 5.51 2.24
CA VAL A 64 23.40 5.73 3.26
C VAL A 64 21.98 5.52 2.72
N ARG A 65 21.08 5.21 3.64
CA ARG A 65 19.64 5.19 3.40
C ARG A 65 19.01 6.37 4.12
N ASP A 66 18.35 7.22 3.35
CA ASP A 66 17.46 8.24 3.88
C ASP A 66 16.08 7.61 4.10
N GLN A 67 15.52 7.80 5.29
CA GLN A 67 14.23 7.25 5.70
C GLN A 67 13.10 8.29 5.57
N THR A 68 13.43 9.54 5.27
CA THR A 68 12.46 10.64 5.15
C THR A 68 12.02 10.88 3.71
N THR A 69 12.78 10.38 2.74
CA THR A 69 12.35 10.35 1.34
C THR A 69 11.42 9.16 1.13
N GLY A 70 10.11 9.41 1.25
CA GLY A 70 9.08 8.44 0.89
C GLY A 70 9.12 8.06 -0.59
N VAL A 71 8.43 6.97 -0.95
CA VAL A 71 8.27 6.51 -2.34
C VAL A 71 7.53 7.54 -3.21
N GLY A 72 6.82 8.49 -2.60
CA GLY A 72 5.95 9.45 -3.30
C GLY A 72 6.64 10.51 -4.15
N ASP A 73 7.96 10.70 -4.05
CA ASP A 73 8.69 11.60 -4.95
C ASP A 73 9.52 10.77 -5.95
N PHE A 74 8.81 10.07 -6.84
CA PHE A 74 9.42 9.27 -7.93
C PHE A 74 10.25 10.12 -8.89
N MET A 75 10.05 11.43 -8.87
CA MET A 75 10.77 12.43 -9.67
C MET A 75 11.93 13.06 -8.89
N ALA A 76 12.14 12.68 -7.61
CA ALA A 76 13.22 13.23 -6.81
C ALA A 76 14.57 12.90 -7.47
N PRO A 77 15.41 13.92 -7.73
CA PRO A 77 16.75 13.65 -8.21
C PRO A 77 17.53 12.87 -7.16
N PRO A 78 18.48 12.03 -7.59
CA PRO A 78 19.26 11.25 -6.65
C PRO A 78 20.01 12.12 -5.64
N LEU A 79 19.94 11.74 -4.37
CA LEU A 79 20.48 12.53 -3.26
C LEU A 79 21.90 12.08 -2.86
N GLY A 80 22.76 13.06 -2.63
CA GLY A 80 24.06 12.92 -1.97
C GLY A 80 24.15 13.83 -0.74
N TYR A 81 24.96 13.43 0.24
CA TYR A 81 25.11 14.11 1.53
C TYR A 81 26.57 14.49 1.78
N ILE A 82 26.79 15.73 2.23
CA ILE A 82 28.12 16.32 2.46
C ILE A 82 28.14 17.07 3.79
N ALA A 83 29.33 17.37 4.32
CA ALA A 83 29.49 18.29 5.45
C ALA A 83 29.15 19.75 5.05
N PHE A 84 28.60 20.54 5.97
CA PHE A 84 28.16 21.91 5.70
C PHE A 84 29.29 22.82 5.20
N ASP A 85 30.46 22.71 5.79
CA ASP A 85 31.66 23.45 5.39
C ASP A 85 32.11 23.19 3.94
N THR A 86 31.70 22.05 3.38
CA THR A 86 32.00 21.64 2.00
C THR A 86 31.22 22.48 1.00
N LEU A 87 30.12 23.14 1.40
CA LEU A 87 29.36 24.04 0.53
C LEU A 87 30.20 25.20 0.03
N GLU A 88 30.97 25.86 0.92
CA GLU A 88 31.85 26.97 0.53
C GLU A 88 32.90 26.51 -0.48
N TRP A 89 33.47 25.32 -0.26
CA TRP A 89 34.42 24.73 -1.19
C TRP A 89 33.78 24.40 -2.55
N LEU A 90 32.51 24.02 -2.59
CA LEU A 90 31.73 23.83 -3.82
C LEU A 90 31.30 25.17 -4.47
N GLY A 91 31.77 26.31 -3.98
CA GLY A 91 31.41 27.63 -4.53
C GLY A 91 29.95 28.01 -4.23
N ARG A 92 29.31 27.35 -3.26
CA ARG A 92 28.00 27.74 -2.72
C ARG A 92 28.23 28.55 -1.46
N GLY A 93 27.43 29.61 -1.26
CA GLY A 93 27.49 30.36 -0.01
C GLY A 93 26.94 29.52 1.15
N SER A 94 27.34 29.88 2.37
CA SER A 94 26.89 29.30 3.65
C SER A 94 25.46 29.75 4.00
N TYR A 95 24.52 29.50 3.09
CA TYR A 95 23.12 29.85 3.23
C TYR A 95 22.28 28.59 3.46
N TYR A 96 21.32 28.69 4.37
CA TYR A 96 20.35 27.64 4.64
C TYR A 96 19.14 27.83 3.72
N ASN A 97 18.72 26.76 3.03
CA ASN A 97 17.54 26.75 2.17
C ASN A 97 16.42 25.83 2.68
N ARG A 98 16.64 25.20 3.84
CA ARG A 98 15.68 24.33 4.53
C ARG A 98 15.95 24.42 6.02
N LEU A 99 14.89 24.58 6.80
CA LEU A 99 14.93 24.57 8.26
C LEU A 99 14.16 23.34 8.75
N GLN A 100 14.73 22.61 9.69
CA GLN A 100 14.08 21.48 10.35
C GLN A 100 13.86 21.85 11.82
N VAL A 101 12.62 21.72 12.29
CA VAL A 101 12.22 22.16 13.64
C VAL A 101 11.58 21.00 14.38
N THR A 102 12.00 20.79 15.63
CA THR A 102 11.33 19.89 16.57
C THR A 102 10.53 20.69 17.58
N VAL A 103 9.36 20.18 17.96
CA VAL A 103 8.45 20.85 18.88
C VAL A 103 8.62 20.26 20.28
N SER A 104 8.72 21.13 21.30
CA SER A 104 8.67 20.72 22.70
C SER A 104 7.23 20.40 23.11
N GLY A 105 6.97 19.22 23.65
CA GLY A 105 5.62 18.77 24.04
C GLY A 105 5.30 17.38 23.48
N ASP A 106 4.03 17.11 23.21
CA ASP A 106 3.63 15.90 22.49
C ASP A 106 3.86 16.11 20.98
N SER A 107 4.94 15.55 20.45
CA SER A 107 5.28 15.58 19.02
C SER A 107 4.40 14.65 18.15
N ASN A 108 3.23 14.27 18.67
CA ASN A 108 2.16 13.57 17.94
C ASN A 108 0.83 14.31 18.01
N ASP A 109 0.74 15.42 18.77
CA ASP A 109 -0.42 16.29 18.82
C ASP A 109 -0.38 17.27 17.66
N GLU A 110 -1.32 17.12 16.74
CA GLU A 110 -1.40 17.90 15.50
C GLU A 110 -1.67 19.37 15.76
N GLU A 111 -2.53 19.71 16.72
CA GLU A 111 -2.84 21.10 17.04
C GLU A 111 -1.59 21.81 17.60
N VAL A 112 -0.81 21.11 18.43
CA VAL A 112 0.44 21.65 18.99
C VAL A 112 1.48 21.84 17.89
N ILE A 113 1.62 20.87 16.98
CA ILE A 113 2.59 20.96 15.88
C ILE A 113 2.21 22.10 14.93
N THR A 114 0.95 22.18 14.50
CA THR A 114 0.47 23.23 13.59
C THR A 114 0.57 24.60 14.25
N GLY A 115 0.15 24.76 15.51
CA GLY A 115 0.27 26.05 16.20
C GLY A 115 1.72 26.55 16.35
N VAL A 116 2.68 25.64 16.58
CA VAL A 116 4.11 26.01 16.61
C VAL A 116 4.65 26.27 15.21
N SER A 117 4.24 25.48 14.22
CA SER A 117 4.57 25.65 12.81
C SER A 117 4.17 27.04 12.31
N ASP A 118 2.93 27.46 12.56
CA ASP A 118 2.39 28.76 12.20
C ASP A 118 3.15 29.88 12.89
N ALA A 119 3.41 29.75 14.20
CA ALA A 119 4.18 30.74 14.94
C ALA A 119 5.62 30.92 14.41
N VAL A 120 6.24 29.82 13.94
CA VAL A 120 7.57 29.86 13.31
C VAL A 120 7.49 30.53 11.94
N LYS A 121 6.52 30.15 11.09
CA LYS A 121 6.27 30.75 9.77
C LYS A 121 6.08 32.26 9.91
N ASP A 122 5.15 32.68 10.77
CA ASP A 122 4.84 34.07 11.10
C ASP A 122 6.08 34.87 11.51
N LYS A 123 6.91 34.30 12.38
CA LYS A 123 8.09 34.99 12.91
C LYS A 123 9.16 35.15 11.84
N ILE A 124 9.33 34.15 10.96
CA ILE A 124 10.28 34.23 9.84
C ILE A 124 9.81 35.30 8.85
N GLU A 125 8.52 35.29 8.48
CA GLU A 125 7.94 36.23 7.52
C GLU A 125 7.94 37.67 8.02
N LYS A 126 7.65 37.91 9.30
CA LYS A 126 7.76 39.25 9.92
C LYS A 126 9.17 39.81 9.90
N ASN A 127 10.21 38.97 9.78
CA ASN A 127 11.60 39.41 9.63
C ASN A 127 12.01 39.63 8.15
N GLY A 128 11.05 39.60 7.22
CA GLY A 128 11.30 39.83 5.79
C GLY A 128 11.89 38.62 5.04
N LEU A 129 11.88 37.43 5.66
CA LEU A 129 12.28 36.17 5.03
C LEU A 129 11.03 35.44 4.52
N GLN A 130 11.05 34.89 3.31
CA GLN A 130 9.90 34.14 2.79
C GLN A 130 10.01 32.65 3.11
N VAL A 131 8.96 32.07 3.70
CA VAL A 131 8.82 30.63 3.85
C VAL A 131 8.10 30.10 2.61
N TYR A 132 8.79 29.26 1.83
CA TYR A 132 8.18 28.70 0.62
C TYR A 132 7.21 27.57 0.94
N GLN A 133 7.58 26.64 1.81
CA GLN A 133 6.75 25.47 2.10
C GLN A 133 6.93 25.06 3.56
N THR A 134 5.82 24.72 4.20
CA THR A 134 5.77 24.10 5.51
C THR A 134 5.28 22.66 5.38
N ARG A 135 5.86 21.74 6.17
CA ARG A 135 5.38 20.36 6.27
C ARG A 135 5.44 19.94 7.72
N THR A 136 4.30 19.52 8.27
CA THR A 136 4.19 18.96 9.60
C THR A 136 4.23 17.43 9.50
N ASN A 137 4.83 16.77 10.48
CA ASN A 137 4.90 15.30 10.54
C ASN A 137 4.77 14.86 11.99
N LYS A 138 3.94 13.83 12.24
CA LYS A 138 3.85 13.19 13.57
C LYS A 138 5.02 12.23 13.76
N THR A 139 5.54 12.14 14.98
CA THR A 139 6.73 11.31 15.26
C THR A 139 6.41 9.81 15.17
N ASN A 140 5.18 9.41 15.48
CA ASN A 140 4.72 8.02 15.48
C ASN A 140 4.17 7.54 14.13
N GLU A 141 4.05 8.42 13.14
CA GLU A 141 3.44 8.11 11.85
C GLU A 141 4.48 8.24 10.74
N HIS A 142 4.77 7.12 10.08
CA HIS A 142 5.62 7.14 8.91
C HIS A 142 4.82 7.71 7.72
N PRO A 143 5.40 8.56 6.84
CA PRO A 143 4.69 9.13 5.69
C PRO A 143 4.03 8.09 4.76
N MET A 144 4.49 6.84 4.80
CA MET A 144 3.97 5.70 4.01
C MET A 144 3.11 4.73 4.83
N ALA A 145 2.64 5.13 6.00
CA ALA A 145 1.84 4.26 6.88
C ALA A 145 0.54 3.81 6.22
N SER A 146 -0.14 4.70 5.48
CA SER A 146 -1.35 4.40 4.70
C SER A 146 -1.11 3.30 3.66
N THR A 147 -0.03 3.40 2.88
CA THR A 147 0.36 2.41 1.87
C THR A 147 0.64 1.05 2.50
N VAL A 148 1.39 1.02 3.62
CA VAL A 148 1.69 -0.22 4.35
C VAL A 148 0.40 -0.83 4.90
N LEU A 149 -0.50 -0.02 5.45
CA LEU A 149 -1.78 -0.48 6.00
C LEU A 149 -2.69 -1.06 4.90
N ALA A 150 -2.72 -0.45 3.71
CA ALA A 150 -3.45 -0.96 2.56
C ALA A 150 -2.94 -2.34 2.13
N VAL A 151 -1.62 -2.52 2.03
CA VAL A 151 -1.00 -3.82 1.72
C VAL A 151 -1.33 -4.86 2.80
N ILE A 152 -1.25 -4.50 4.08
CA ILE A 152 -1.66 -5.37 5.19
C ILE A 152 -3.14 -5.75 5.09
N GLY A 153 -4.01 -4.81 4.72
CA GLY A 153 -5.44 -5.04 4.51
C GLY A 153 -5.70 -6.07 3.42
N VAL A 154 -5.04 -5.93 2.26
CA VAL A 154 -5.14 -6.88 1.14
C VAL A 154 -4.64 -8.28 1.55
N LEU A 155 -3.48 -8.37 2.21
CA LEU A 155 -2.94 -9.63 2.71
C LEU A 155 -3.85 -10.28 3.75
N GLY A 156 -4.46 -9.48 4.63
CA GLY A 156 -5.44 -9.93 5.62
C GLY A 156 -6.70 -10.51 4.97
N ALA A 157 -7.23 -9.82 3.95
CA ALA A 157 -8.38 -10.30 3.18
C ALA A 157 -8.08 -11.61 2.45
N LEU A 158 -6.92 -11.71 1.80
CA LEU A 158 -6.46 -12.96 1.16
C LEU A 158 -6.27 -14.07 2.19
N GLY A 159 -5.69 -13.77 3.35
CA GLY A 159 -5.53 -14.70 4.47
C GLY A 159 -6.88 -15.25 4.95
N LEU A 160 -7.90 -14.39 5.06
CA LEU A 160 -9.26 -14.80 5.41
C LEU A 160 -9.86 -15.74 4.35
N LEU A 161 -9.71 -15.41 3.06
CA LEU A 161 -10.20 -16.27 1.98
C LEU A 161 -9.52 -17.64 1.99
N ILE A 162 -8.19 -17.68 2.20
CA ILE A 162 -7.42 -18.92 2.32
C ILE A 162 -7.91 -19.74 3.52
N MET A 163 -8.15 -19.10 4.67
CA MET A 163 -8.69 -19.77 5.87
C MET A 163 -10.06 -20.41 5.59
N LEU A 164 -10.95 -19.72 4.87
CA LEU A 164 -12.25 -20.26 4.47
C LEU A 164 -12.10 -21.43 3.49
N LEU A 165 -11.17 -21.32 2.53
CA LEU A 165 -10.84 -22.40 1.59
C LEU A 165 -10.36 -23.65 2.34
N SER A 166 -9.41 -23.48 3.26
CA SER A 166 -8.87 -24.56 4.09
C SER A 166 -9.95 -25.21 4.95
N SER A 167 -10.85 -24.41 5.54
CA SER A 167 -11.98 -24.92 6.33
C SER A 167 -12.87 -25.83 5.48
N SER A 168 -13.20 -25.43 4.26
CA SER A 168 -14.00 -26.26 3.35
C SER A 168 -13.27 -27.54 2.94
N LEU A 169 -11.96 -27.45 2.70
CA LEU A 169 -11.13 -28.62 2.37
C LEU A 169 -11.10 -29.63 3.53
N ILE A 170 -10.98 -29.15 4.77
CA ILE A 170 -11.04 -29.99 5.98
C ILE A 170 -12.39 -30.70 6.07
N VAL A 171 -13.51 -30.00 5.86
CA VAL A 171 -14.84 -30.61 5.88
C VAL A 171 -14.98 -31.67 4.78
N ASN A 172 -14.50 -31.41 3.57
CA ASN A 172 -14.52 -32.39 2.47
C ASN A 172 -13.71 -33.65 2.82
N THR A 173 -12.49 -33.46 3.34
CA THR A 173 -11.59 -34.55 3.71
C THR A 173 -12.17 -35.40 4.85
N LEU A 174 -12.71 -34.76 5.89
CA LEU A 174 -13.33 -35.47 7.02
C LEU A 174 -14.61 -36.21 6.59
N ASN A 175 -15.43 -35.62 5.73
CA ASN A 175 -16.59 -36.31 5.16
C ASN A 175 -16.19 -37.56 4.37
N ALA A 176 -15.09 -37.49 3.59
CA ALA A 176 -14.57 -38.63 2.86
C ALA A 176 -14.05 -39.72 3.81
N LEU A 177 -13.21 -39.34 4.80
CA LEU A 177 -12.67 -40.25 5.80
C LEU A 177 -13.76 -40.96 6.61
N LEU A 178 -14.77 -40.22 7.10
CA LEU A 178 -15.89 -40.79 7.84
C LEU A 178 -16.74 -41.73 6.98
N SER A 179 -16.89 -41.42 5.69
CA SER A 179 -17.59 -42.31 4.76
C SER A 179 -16.85 -43.62 4.54
N GLN A 180 -15.52 -43.62 4.57
CA GLN A 180 -14.69 -44.82 4.48
C GLN A 180 -14.72 -45.63 5.79
N HIS A 181 -14.71 -44.94 6.93
CA HIS A 181 -14.69 -45.57 8.27
C HIS A 181 -16.09 -45.94 8.79
N LEU A 182 -17.13 -45.70 8.00
CA LEU A 182 -18.53 -45.83 8.42
C LEU A 182 -18.86 -47.25 8.93
N ARG A 183 -18.32 -48.29 8.27
CA ARG A 183 -18.47 -49.69 8.71
C ARG A 183 -17.72 -49.97 10.02
N GLN A 184 -16.50 -49.42 10.18
CA GLN A 184 -15.71 -49.56 11.40
C GLN A 184 -16.41 -48.90 12.60
N ILE A 185 -16.99 -47.70 12.39
CA ILE A 185 -17.83 -47.00 13.38
C ILE A 185 -19.03 -47.87 13.78
N GLY A 186 -19.65 -48.57 12.82
CA GLY A 186 -20.72 -49.53 13.09
C GLY A 186 -20.29 -50.69 13.98
N VAL A 187 -19.12 -51.28 13.72
CA VAL A 187 -18.55 -52.37 14.55
C VAL A 187 -18.20 -51.86 15.96
N MET A 188 -17.59 -50.69 16.09
CA MET A 188 -17.29 -50.11 17.41
C MET A 188 -18.57 -49.90 18.25
N LYS A 189 -19.65 -49.41 17.61
CA LYS A 189 -20.94 -49.25 18.30
C LYS A 189 -21.62 -50.57 18.64
N LEU A 190 -21.45 -51.61 17.83
CA LEU A 190 -21.94 -52.96 18.15
C LEU A 190 -21.32 -53.52 19.42
N VAL A 191 -20.01 -53.27 19.62
CA VAL A 191 -19.27 -53.70 20.80
C VAL A 191 -19.54 -52.80 22.03
N GLY A 192 -20.30 -51.71 21.85
CA GLY A 192 -20.78 -50.85 22.95
C GLY A 192 -20.16 -49.44 23.01
N ALA A 193 -19.39 -49.02 22.00
CA ALA A 193 -18.83 -47.67 21.97
C ALA A 193 -19.92 -46.58 21.92
N ARG A 194 -19.80 -45.54 22.74
CA ARG A 194 -20.72 -44.40 22.77
C ARG A 194 -20.40 -43.42 21.65
N SER A 195 -21.41 -42.72 21.12
CA SER A 195 -21.21 -41.67 20.10
C SER A 195 -20.22 -40.58 20.53
N LEU A 196 -20.23 -40.18 21.81
CA LEU A 196 -19.26 -39.22 22.34
C LEU A 196 -17.81 -39.75 22.34
N GLN A 197 -17.60 -41.05 22.53
CA GLN A 197 -16.27 -41.65 22.48
C GLN A 197 -15.71 -41.61 21.05
N ILE A 198 -16.56 -41.87 20.06
CA ILE A 198 -16.20 -41.78 18.64
C ILE A 198 -15.95 -40.33 18.24
N LEU A 199 -16.81 -39.40 18.66
CA LEU A 199 -16.62 -37.95 18.45
C LEU A 199 -15.26 -37.49 19.03
N GLY A 200 -14.98 -37.83 20.29
CA GLY A 200 -13.74 -37.47 20.96
C GLY A 200 -12.50 -38.01 20.25
N MET A 201 -12.53 -39.27 19.79
CA MET A 201 -11.43 -39.88 19.04
C MET A 201 -11.08 -39.08 17.77
N TYR A 202 -12.09 -38.66 17.01
CA TYR A 202 -11.86 -37.87 15.79
C TYR A 202 -11.51 -36.40 16.09
N LEU A 203 -12.02 -35.80 17.17
CA LEU A 203 -11.59 -34.46 17.59
C LEU A 203 -10.12 -34.46 18.03
N ILE A 204 -9.67 -35.50 18.76
CA ILE A 204 -8.26 -35.70 19.10
C ILE A 204 -7.42 -35.89 17.83
N LEU A 205 -7.92 -36.65 16.86
CA LEU A 205 -7.25 -36.80 15.56
C LEU A 205 -7.07 -35.44 14.86
N ILE A 206 -8.13 -34.63 14.77
CA ILE A 206 -8.07 -33.28 14.18
C ILE A 206 -7.07 -32.40 14.94
N LEU A 207 -7.12 -32.43 16.28
CA LEU A 207 -6.21 -31.66 17.12
C LEU A 207 -4.74 -32.09 16.91
N SER A 208 -4.48 -33.39 16.80
CA SER A 208 -3.14 -33.91 16.56
C SER A 208 -2.57 -33.43 15.22
N TYR A 209 -3.38 -33.46 14.15
CA TYR A 209 -2.98 -32.88 12.87
C TYR A 209 -2.79 -31.36 12.94
N GLY A 210 -3.62 -30.66 13.70
CA GLY A 210 -3.47 -29.22 13.96
C GLY A 210 -2.15 -28.88 14.64
N ILE A 211 -1.73 -29.66 15.63
CA ILE A 211 -0.44 -29.49 16.33
C ILE A 211 0.73 -29.76 15.38
N ILE A 212 0.67 -30.84 14.60
CA ILE A 212 1.72 -31.16 13.61
C ILE A 212 1.81 -30.05 12.56
N ALA A 213 0.67 -29.58 12.07
CA ALA A 213 0.62 -28.47 11.12
C ALA A 213 1.19 -27.18 11.73
N LEU A 214 0.90 -26.88 13.00
CA LEU A 214 1.43 -25.71 13.70
C LEU A 214 2.96 -25.74 13.82
N ILE A 215 3.53 -26.90 14.16
CA ILE A 215 4.99 -27.08 14.27
C ILE A 215 5.70 -26.75 12.94
N ILE A 216 5.06 -27.06 11.82
CA ILE A 216 5.60 -26.81 10.48
C ILE A 216 5.30 -25.37 10.02
N ALA A 217 4.07 -24.89 10.27
CA ALA A 217 3.57 -23.63 9.75
C ALA A 217 4.20 -22.41 10.45
N VAL A 218 4.46 -22.45 11.76
CA VAL A 218 5.01 -21.29 12.48
C VAL A 218 6.41 -20.93 11.97
N PRO A 219 7.38 -21.86 11.87
CA PRO A 219 8.71 -21.52 11.34
C PRO A 219 8.66 -21.02 9.90
N LEU A 220 7.89 -21.68 9.04
CA LEU A 220 7.74 -21.28 7.63
C LEU A 220 7.05 -19.93 7.50
N GLY A 221 6.03 -19.65 8.32
CA GLY A 221 5.30 -18.38 8.33
C GLY A 221 6.18 -17.23 8.81
N VAL A 222 7.04 -17.46 9.80
CA VAL A 222 8.01 -16.48 10.29
C VAL A 222 9.07 -16.18 9.21
N LEU A 223 9.59 -17.21 8.52
CA LEU A 223 10.54 -17.03 7.42
C LEU A 223 9.92 -16.28 6.24
N ALA A 224 8.73 -16.69 5.80
CA ALA A 224 8.02 -16.05 4.69
C ALA A 224 7.61 -14.61 5.04
N GLY A 225 7.13 -14.38 6.27
CA GLY A 225 6.78 -13.05 6.77
C GLY A 225 7.98 -12.11 6.80
N ASN A 226 9.14 -12.59 7.26
CA ASN A 226 10.37 -11.80 7.23
C ASN A 226 10.83 -11.51 5.78
N GLY A 227 10.80 -12.52 4.90
CA GLY A 227 11.12 -12.34 3.49
C GLY A 227 10.23 -11.30 2.80
N LEU A 228 8.92 -11.34 3.05
CA LEU A 228 7.98 -10.36 2.53
C LEU A 228 8.19 -8.97 3.13
N ALA A 229 8.47 -8.87 4.43
CA ALA A 229 8.77 -7.60 5.08
C ALA A 229 10.03 -6.94 4.50
N ASN A 230 11.09 -7.72 4.26
CA ASN A 230 12.31 -7.24 3.61
C ASN A 230 12.05 -6.80 2.16
N PHE A 231 11.26 -7.58 1.41
CA PHE A 231 10.87 -7.21 0.04
C PHE A 231 10.10 -5.89 0.01
N LEU A 232 9.09 -5.74 0.88
CA LEU A 232 8.30 -4.52 0.98
C LEU A 232 9.13 -3.33 1.45
N ALA A 233 10.03 -3.51 2.42
CA ALA A 233 10.88 -2.41 2.88
C ALA A 233 11.92 -1.99 1.85
N ASP A 234 12.44 -2.92 1.05
CA ASP A 234 13.31 -2.57 -0.07
C ASP A 234 12.54 -1.82 -1.17
N PHE A 235 11.29 -2.19 -1.42
CA PHE A 235 10.39 -1.46 -2.32
C PHE A 235 10.06 -0.06 -1.77
N LEU A 236 9.75 0.03 -0.48
CA LEU A 236 9.39 1.27 0.21
C LEU A 236 10.59 2.13 0.64
N LYS A 237 11.81 1.71 0.31
CA LYS A 237 13.08 2.30 0.78
C LYS A 237 13.17 2.44 2.31
N ALA A 238 12.36 1.69 3.05
CA ALA A 238 12.29 1.70 4.51
C ALA A 238 13.37 0.80 5.15
N LYS A 239 13.61 1.00 6.45
CA LYS A 239 14.42 0.09 7.27
C LYS A 239 13.49 -0.87 8.00
N VAL A 240 13.62 -2.17 7.76
CA VAL A 240 12.95 -3.17 8.60
C VAL A 240 13.65 -3.19 9.96
N GLN A 241 12.87 -3.30 11.04
CA GLN A 241 13.44 -3.68 12.32
C GLN A 241 14.15 -5.04 12.20
N GLU A 242 15.11 -5.29 13.09
CA GLU A 242 15.76 -6.60 13.14
C GLU A 242 14.72 -7.72 13.30
N PHE A 243 15.10 -8.91 12.86
CA PHE A 243 14.23 -10.08 12.93
C PHE A 243 13.66 -10.23 14.34
N ARG A 244 12.35 -10.00 14.44
CA ARG A 244 11.62 -10.10 15.70
C ARG A 244 10.38 -10.94 15.50
N VAL A 245 10.20 -11.86 16.45
CA VAL A 245 8.97 -12.63 16.55
C VAL A 245 7.88 -11.74 17.14
N VAL A 246 6.78 -11.55 16.39
CA VAL A 246 5.60 -10.81 16.84
C VAL A 246 4.68 -11.76 17.61
N PRO A 247 4.54 -11.64 18.95
CA PRO A 247 3.79 -12.63 19.74
C PRO A 247 2.32 -12.72 19.36
N VAL A 248 1.70 -11.59 18.99
CA VAL A 248 0.30 -11.52 18.54
C VAL A 248 0.09 -12.35 17.27
N ALA A 249 1.03 -12.30 16.32
CA ALA A 249 0.93 -13.08 15.08
C ALA A 249 1.03 -14.59 15.36
N ILE A 250 1.93 -15.01 16.26
CA ILE A 250 2.01 -16.41 16.69
C ILE A 250 0.73 -16.83 17.42
N LEU A 251 0.22 -16.01 18.34
CA LEU A 251 -1.00 -16.33 19.07
C LEU A 251 -2.18 -16.52 18.11
N LEU A 252 -2.32 -15.65 17.11
CA LEU A 252 -3.33 -15.79 16.06
C LEU A 252 -3.13 -17.06 15.22
N GLN A 253 -1.89 -17.39 14.83
CA GLN A 253 -1.59 -18.64 14.11
C GLN A 253 -1.96 -19.87 14.93
N VAL A 254 -1.61 -19.90 16.22
CA VAL A 254 -1.99 -20.98 17.15
C VAL A 254 -3.50 -21.10 17.25
N LEU A 255 -4.20 -19.97 17.44
CA LEU A 255 -5.64 -19.95 17.54
C LEU A 255 -6.29 -20.48 16.26
N ILE A 256 -5.85 -20.00 15.09
CA ILE A 256 -6.38 -20.41 13.79
C ILE A 256 -6.09 -21.91 13.54
N ALA A 257 -4.86 -22.36 13.75
CA ALA A 257 -4.43 -23.74 13.48
C ALA A 257 -5.14 -24.77 14.37
N LEU A 258 -5.52 -24.42 15.59
CA LEU A 258 -6.21 -25.33 16.50
C LEU A 258 -7.73 -25.20 16.41
N ILE A 259 -8.28 -23.98 16.39
CA ILE A 259 -9.73 -23.76 16.43
C ILE A 259 -10.37 -24.03 15.07
N VAL A 260 -9.81 -23.53 13.97
CA VAL A 260 -10.47 -23.62 12.67
C VAL A 260 -10.69 -25.07 12.22
N PRO A 261 -9.71 -25.98 12.31
CA PRO A 261 -9.94 -27.39 11.99
C PRO A 261 -10.97 -28.06 12.89
N LEU A 262 -11.00 -27.73 14.19
CA LEU A 262 -11.97 -28.26 15.13
C LEU A 262 -13.39 -27.79 14.79
N VAL A 263 -13.57 -26.50 14.53
CA VAL A 263 -14.86 -25.92 14.17
C VAL A 263 -15.35 -26.47 12.83
N ALA A 264 -14.48 -26.47 11.81
CA ALA A 264 -14.79 -27.03 10.50
C ALA A 264 -15.13 -28.53 10.61
N GLY A 265 -14.33 -29.30 11.35
CA GLY A 265 -14.51 -30.74 11.50
C GLY A 265 -15.64 -31.17 12.43
N PHE A 266 -16.14 -30.29 13.29
CA PHE A 266 -17.15 -30.64 14.28
C PHE A 266 -18.44 -31.16 13.64
N VAL A 267 -18.96 -30.45 12.62
CA VAL A 267 -20.20 -30.83 11.91
C VAL A 267 -20.11 -32.21 11.26
N PRO A 268 -19.11 -32.53 10.41
CA PRO A 268 -19.01 -33.85 9.78
C PRO A 268 -18.78 -34.95 10.82
N VAL A 269 -17.92 -34.73 11.82
CA VAL A 269 -17.61 -35.74 12.86
C VAL A 269 -18.81 -36.02 13.78
N ASN A 270 -19.53 -35.00 14.21
CA ASN A 270 -20.75 -35.16 15.01
C ASN A 270 -21.83 -35.93 14.21
N SER A 271 -21.99 -35.61 12.93
CA SER A 271 -22.93 -36.32 12.05
C SER A 271 -22.52 -37.78 11.83
N GLY A 272 -21.24 -38.04 11.58
CA GLY A 272 -20.69 -39.38 11.41
C GLY A 272 -20.80 -40.23 12.68
N SER A 273 -20.41 -39.68 13.82
CA SER A 273 -20.45 -40.35 15.14
C SER A 273 -21.87 -40.67 15.60
N LYS A 274 -22.91 -39.98 15.13
CA LYS A 274 -24.33 -40.27 15.43
C LYS A 274 -24.96 -41.32 14.50
N THR A 275 -24.22 -41.85 13.53
CA THR A 275 -24.74 -42.87 12.62
C THR A 275 -25.12 -44.16 13.35
N THR A 276 -26.33 -44.68 13.14
CA THR A 276 -26.81 -45.92 13.79
C THR A 276 -26.12 -47.16 13.25
N VAL A 277 -25.98 -48.20 14.08
CA VAL A 277 -25.45 -49.53 13.70
C VAL A 277 -26.14 -50.08 12.45
N ARG A 278 -27.49 -50.06 12.41
CA ARG A 278 -28.28 -50.52 11.27
C ARG A 278 -27.86 -49.84 9.97
N ARG A 279 -27.67 -48.52 9.99
CA ARG A 279 -27.26 -47.72 8.83
C ARG A 279 -25.81 -47.97 8.42
N ALA A 280 -24.92 -48.26 9.37
CA ALA A 280 -23.52 -48.56 9.10
C ALA A 280 -23.31 -49.94 8.44
N ILE A 281 -24.21 -50.88 8.70
CA ILE A 281 -24.13 -52.27 8.20
C ILE A 281 -25.04 -52.49 6.98
N SER A 282 -26.17 -51.78 6.89
CA SER A 282 -27.00 -51.81 5.69
C SER A 282 -26.25 -51.22 4.50
N ASN A 283 -26.32 -51.87 3.33
CA ASN A 283 -25.73 -51.40 2.06
C ASN A 283 -26.29 -50.04 1.56
N ASN A 284 -27.12 -49.37 2.35
CA ASN A 284 -27.70 -48.08 2.06
C ASN A 284 -26.69 -47.01 2.50
N GLY A 285 -25.74 -46.71 1.62
CA GLY A 285 -24.76 -45.65 1.81
C GLY A 285 -25.40 -44.29 2.13
N PRO A 286 -24.62 -43.32 2.63
CA PRO A 286 -25.11 -42.01 3.06
C PRO A 286 -25.75 -41.25 1.88
N GLY A 287 -27.08 -41.34 1.74
CA GLY A 287 -27.82 -40.65 0.69
C GLY A 287 -29.23 -41.18 0.36
N GLN A 288 -29.79 -42.12 1.13
CA GLN A 288 -31.09 -42.74 0.81
C GLN A 288 -32.29 -42.28 1.66
N GLN A 289 -32.16 -41.34 2.59
CA GLN A 289 -33.33 -40.77 3.29
C GLN A 289 -33.64 -39.33 2.84
N ALA A 290 -34.63 -39.26 1.94
CA ALA A 290 -35.80 -38.37 1.97
C ALA A 290 -35.63 -36.96 2.56
N ALA A 291 -35.46 -35.98 1.67
CA ALA A 291 -35.91 -34.61 1.88
C ALA A 291 -36.34 -34.00 0.54
N GLY A 292 -37.66 -33.84 0.33
CA GLY A 292 -38.27 -32.84 -0.54
C GLY A 292 -37.97 -32.85 -2.05
N SER A 293 -38.40 -33.88 -2.79
CA SER A 293 -38.36 -33.89 -4.27
C SER A 293 -39.28 -32.85 -4.94
N ARG A 294 -40.22 -32.21 -4.23
CA ARG A 294 -41.23 -31.32 -4.85
C ARG A 294 -40.70 -30.03 -5.50
N ARG A 295 -39.54 -29.49 -5.10
CA ARG A 295 -38.99 -28.25 -5.69
C ARG A 295 -38.09 -28.48 -6.91
N LEU A 296 -37.38 -29.61 -6.97
CA LEU A 296 -36.49 -29.94 -8.09
C LEU A 296 -37.22 -30.52 -9.31
N ASP A 297 -38.39 -31.14 -9.12
CA ASP A 297 -39.22 -31.62 -10.24
C ASP A 297 -39.71 -30.46 -11.15
N ARG A 298 -39.77 -29.22 -10.64
CA ARG A 298 -40.12 -28.02 -11.43
C ARG A 298 -38.99 -27.52 -12.34
N LEU A 299 -37.73 -27.72 -11.96
CA LEU A 299 -36.56 -27.27 -12.75
C LEU A 299 -36.21 -28.24 -13.89
N GLY A 300 -36.64 -29.50 -13.81
CA GLY A 300 -36.37 -30.52 -14.81
C GLY A 300 -36.93 -30.23 -16.21
N ASN A 301 -37.96 -29.39 -16.31
CA ASN A 301 -38.54 -28.98 -17.59
C ASN A 301 -37.72 -27.92 -18.33
N TRP A 302 -36.80 -27.21 -17.66
CA TRP A 302 -36.00 -26.15 -18.28
C TRP A 302 -34.80 -26.71 -19.08
N PHE A 303 -34.41 -27.97 -18.82
CA PHE A 303 -33.24 -28.63 -19.41
C PHE A 303 -33.61 -29.82 -20.32
N SER A 304 -34.77 -29.77 -20.97
CA SER A 304 -35.26 -30.83 -21.87
C SER A 304 -34.39 -31.09 -23.11
N TRP A 305 -33.45 -30.19 -23.42
CA TRP A 305 -32.47 -30.32 -24.50
C TRP A 305 -31.29 -31.25 -24.15
N LEU A 306 -31.11 -31.63 -22.88
CA LEU A 306 -30.07 -32.58 -22.46
C LEU A 306 -30.54 -34.04 -22.55
N SER A 307 -29.61 -34.93 -22.90
CA SER A 307 -29.89 -36.37 -23.00
C SER A 307 -30.27 -36.99 -21.64
N ARG A 308 -31.12 -38.03 -21.67
CA ARG A 308 -31.62 -38.71 -20.46
C ARG A 308 -30.51 -39.16 -19.48
N PRO A 309 -29.36 -39.69 -19.92
CA PRO A 309 -28.26 -40.04 -19.01
C PRO A 309 -27.65 -38.84 -18.27
N VAL A 310 -27.53 -37.70 -18.95
CA VAL A 310 -27.00 -36.46 -18.35
C VAL A 310 -28.00 -35.87 -17.36
N LEU A 311 -29.30 -35.94 -17.68
CA LEU A 311 -30.34 -35.50 -16.74
C LEU A 311 -30.34 -36.35 -15.45
N LEU A 312 -30.10 -37.66 -15.57
CA LEU A 312 -29.97 -38.57 -14.44
C LEU A 312 -28.72 -38.29 -13.60
N SER A 313 -27.58 -37.97 -14.23
CA SER A 313 -26.35 -37.63 -13.51
C SER A 313 -26.50 -36.30 -12.77
N ILE A 314 -27.01 -35.25 -13.43
CA ILE A 314 -27.31 -33.94 -12.84
C ILE A 314 -28.26 -34.10 -11.65
N ARG A 315 -29.35 -34.85 -11.84
CA ARG A 315 -30.31 -35.13 -10.76
C ARG A 315 -29.68 -35.88 -9.59
N ASN A 316 -28.81 -36.84 -9.87
CA ASN A 316 -28.10 -37.60 -8.82
C ASN A 316 -27.15 -36.70 -8.02
N THR A 317 -26.49 -35.75 -8.68
CA THR A 317 -25.62 -34.76 -8.02
C THR A 317 -26.43 -33.80 -7.14
N PHE A 318 -27.55 -33.26 -7.63
CA PHE A 318 -28.44 -32.41 -6.85
C PHE A 318 -29.19 -33.16 -5.74
N ARG A 319 -29.31 -34.49 -5.82
CA ARG A 319 -29.85 -35.30 -4.72
C ARG A 319 -28.91 -35.36 -3.51
N ARG A 320 -27.62 -35.05 -3.69
CA ARG A 320 -26.60 -34.99 -2.62
C ARG A 320 -26.24 -33.53 -2.28
N GLN A 321 -27.27 -32.73 -1.96
CA GLN A 321 -27.20 -31.28 -1.77
C GLN A 321 -26.03 -30.84 -0.86
N GLY A 322 -25.75 -31.54 0.23
CA GLY A 322 -24.67 -31.17 1.15
C GLY A 322 -23.26 -31.31 0.56
N ARG A 323 -22.97 -32.40 -0.17
CA ARG A 323 -21.66 -32.60 -0.81
C ARG A 323 -21.48 -31.62 -1.96
N LEU A 324 -22.50 -31.46 -2.81
CA LEU A 324 -22.47 -30.52 -3.93
C LEU A 324 -22.25 -29.08 -3.43
N ALA A 325 -23.00 -28.64 -2.43
CA ALA A 325 -22.84 -27.29 -1.86
C ALA A 325 -21.41 -27.05 -1.35
N LEU A 326 -20.81 -28.04 -0.67
CA LEU A 326 -19.49 -27.87 -0.09
C LEU A 326 -18.37 -27.89 -1.14
N THR A 327 -18.48 -28.73 -2.18
CA THR A 327 -17.55 -28.72 -3.31
C THR A 327 -17.68 -27.41 -4.13
N LEU A 328 -18.91 -26.94 -4.37
CA LEU A 328 -19.13 -25.65 -5.02
C LEU A 328 -18.58 -24.50 -4.19
N PHE A 329 -18.76 -24.52 -2.87
CA PHE A 329 -18.20 -23.52 -1.97
C PHE A 329 -16.67 -23.49 -2.05
N THR A 330 -16.00 -24.65 -1.99
CA THR A 330 -14.54 -24.74 -2.19
C THR A 330 -14.10 -24.16 -3.54
N LEU A 331 -14.75 -24.57 -4.63
CA LEU A 331 -14.41 -24.09 -5.98
C LEU A 331 -14.65 -22.60 -6.13
N THR A 332 -15.72 -22.08 -5.54
CA THR A 332 -16.07 -20.65 -5.56
C THR A 332 -15.02 -19.85 -4.82
N ILE A 333 -14.59 -20.28 -3.62
CA ILE A 333 -13.53 -19.59 -2.88
C ILE A 333 -12.20 -19.68 -3.65
N GLY A 334 -11.87 -20.84 -4.22
CA GLY A 334 -10.67 -20.98 -5.05
C GLY A 334 -10.66 -20.01 -6.24
N GLY A 335 -11.79 -19.91 -6.95
CA GLY A 335 -11.97 -18.93 -8.03
C GLY A 335 -11.93 -17.48 -7.53
N ALA A 336 -12.53 -17.19 -6.37
CA ALA A 336 -12.52 -15.86 -5.78
C ALA A 336 -11.11 -15.42 -5.38
N ILE A 337 -10.30 -16.32 -4.79
CA ILE A 337 -8.89 -16.05 -4.48
C ILE A 337 -8.11 -15.77 -5.76
N PHE A 338 -8.31 -16.59 -6.80
CA PHE A 338 -7.64 -16.39 -8.08
C PHE A 338 -7.98 -15.02 -8.69
N ILE A 339 -9.26 -14.67 -8.77
CA ILE A 339 -9.72 -13.37 -9.28
C ILE A 339 -9.17 -12.23 -8.41
N ALA A 340 -9.18 -12.36 -7.07
CA ALA A 340 -8.67 -11.34 -6.17
C ALA A 340 -7.18 -11.06 -6.41
N VAL A 341 -6.35 -12.10 -6.55
CA VAL A 341 -4.92 -11.95 -6.82
C VAL A 341 -4.68 -11.29 -8.18
N PHE A 342 -5.43 -11.69 -9.22
CA PHE A 342 -5.33 -11.06 -10.54
C PHE A 342 -5.78 -9.60 -10.54
N ASN A 343 -6.84 -9.27 -9.79
CA ASN A 343 -7.31 -7.90 -9.64
C ASN A 343 -6.27 -7.03 -8.92
N VAL A 344 -5.63 -7.54 -7.86
CA VAL A 344 -4.55 -6.82 -7.18
C VAL A 344 -3.38 -6.55 -8.14
N ARG A 345 -2.99 -7.56 -8.93
CA ARG A 345 -1.94 -7.38 -9.95
C ARG A 345 -2.34 -6.36 -11.01
N ALA A 346 -3.53 -6.50 -11.60
CA ALA A 346 -4.02 -5.60 -12.64
C ALA A 346 -4.17 -4.16 -12.11
N SER A 347 -4.62 -3.99 -10.87
CA SER A 347 -4.70 -2.68 -10.21
C SER A 347 -3.31 -2.08 -10.01
N MET A 348 -2.30 -2.87 -9.67
CA MET A 348 -0.93 -2.38 -9.54
C MET A 348 -0.35 -1.97 -10.90
N GLU A 349 -0.56 -2.78 -11.94
CA GLU A 349 -0.13 -2.44 -13.32
C GLU A 349 -0.82 -1.17 -13.81
N GLN A 350 -2.13 -1.05 -13.61
CA GLN A 350 -2.90 0.14 -13.94
C GLN A 350 -2.41 1.37 -13.16
N PHE A 351 -2.09 1.23 -11.86
CA PHE A 351 -1.54 2.32 -11.06
C PHE A 351 -0.19 2.80 -11.61
N MET A 352 0.69 1.88 -12.02
CA MET A 352 1.98 2.23 -12.63
C MET A 352 1.80 2.92 -13.98
N ASP A 353 0.86 2.46 -14.80
CA ASP A 353 0.54 3.10 -16.08
C ASP A 353 -0.06 4.50 -15.88
N GLN A 354 -0.92 4.68 -14.87
CA GLN A 354 -1.52 5.98 -14.51
C GLN A 354 -0.45 6.99 -14.06
N LEU A 355 0.52 6.56 -13.23
CA LEU A 355 1.64 7.42 -12.84
C LEU A 355 2.43 7.93 -14.06
N GLY A 356 2.66 7.06 -15.07
CA GLY A 356 3.34 7.45 -16.31
C GLY A 356 2.51 8.36 -17.22
N GLN A 357 1.19 8.28 -17.18
CA GLN A 357 0.29 9.09 -18.01
C GLN A 357 0.06 10.50 -17.46
N HIS A 358 0.19 10.70 -16.15
CA HIS A 358 -0.03 12.00 -15.50
C HIS A 358 1.02 13.05 -15.90
N PHE A 359 2.24 12.61 -16.22
CA PHE A 359 3.33 13.46 -16.70
C PHE A 359 3.90 12.88 -17.99
N ARG A 360 3.37 13.29 -19.14
CA ARG A 360 3.83 12.83 -20.48
C ARG A 360 5.15 13.46 -20.92
N ALA A 361 5.89 14.10 -20.01
CA ALA A 361 7.12 14.79 -20.33
C ALA A 361 8.32 13.83 -20.19
N ASP A 362 9.05 13.62 -21.27
CA ASP A 362 10.28 12.81 -21.24
C ASP A 362 11.43 13.51 -20.48
N ILE A 363 11.41 14.85 -20.43
CA ILE A 363 12.43 15.67 -19.78
C ILE A 363 11.75 16.77 -18.97
N THR A 364 12.04 16.83 -17.66
CA THR A 364 11.63 17.92 -16.78
C THR A 364 12.83 18.76 -16.37
N LEU A 365 12.75 20.08 -16.59
CA LEU A 365 13.83 21.02 -16.23
C LEU A 365 13.39 21.90 -15.06
N ASN A 366 14.11 21.80 -13.94
CA ASN A 366 13.91 22.66 -12.78
C ASN A 366 14.95 23.78 -12.77
N PHE A 367 14.50 25.03 -12.90
CA PHE A 367 15.39 26.18 -12.96
C PHE A 367 15.73 26.70 -11.56
N ALA A 368 16.98 27.15 -11.37
CA ALA A 368 17.43 27.77 -10.11
C ALA A 368 16.75 29.11 -9.81
N GLN A 369 16.24 29.79 -10.84
CA GLN A 369 15.47 31.02 -10.75
C GLN A 369 14.40 31.03 -11.84
N PRO A 370 13.28 31.76 -11.67
CA PRO A 370 12.27 31.84 -12.71
C PRO A 370 12.77 32.59 -13.94
N TYR A 371 12.52 32.03 -15.13
CA TYR A 371 12.82 32.67 -16.42
C TYR A 371 11.53 32.92 -17.20
N ARG A 372 11.55 33.93 -18.10
CA ARG A 372 10.47 34.13 -19.06
C ARG A 372 10.45 32.97 -20.05
N PHE A 373 9.30 32.31 -20.19
CA PHE A 373 9.12 31.14 -21.05
C PHE A 373 9.61 31.38 -22.48
N SER A 374 9.26 32.51 -23.10
CA SER A 374 9.64 32.84 -24.48
C SER A 374 11.16 32.83 -24.74
N ARG A 375 11.98 33.11 -23.71
CA ARG A 375 13.44 33.06 -23.83
C ARG A 375 13.96 31.62 -23.82
N VAL A 376 13.36 30.77 -22.99
CA VAL A 376 13.71 29.34 -22.90
C VAL A 376 13.26 28.62 -24.15
N GLU A 377 12.04 28.88 -24.59
CA GLU A 377 11.42 28.30 -25.78
C GLU A 377 12.29 28.44 -27.04
N GLN A 378 12.76 29.66 -27.31
CA GLN A 378 13.63 29.93 -28.45
C GLN A 378 14.95 29.17 -28.43
N ALA A 379 15.48 28.88 -27.24
CA ALA A 379 16.73 28.12 -27.10
C ALA A 379 16.49 26.62 -27.23
N VAL A 380 15.41 26.10 -26.66
CA VAL A 380 15.11 24.65 -26.63
C VAL A 380 14.69 24.14 -28.01
N TYR A 381 13.90 24.89 -28.78
CA TYR A 381 13.52 24.50 -30.15
C TYR A 381 14.70 24.46 -31.14
N GLN A 382 15.87 24.98 -30.78
CA GLN A 382 17.08 24.83 -31.61
C GLN A 382 17.73 23.44 -31.46
N VAL A 383 17.32 22.65 -30.46
CA VAL A 383 17.83 21.30 -30.23
C VAL A 383 17.04 20.31 -31.09
N PRO A 384 17.70 19.58 -32.01
CA PRO A 384 17.02 18.56 -32.81
C PRO A 384 16.38 17.48 -31.93
N GLY A 385 15.15 17.08 -32.26
CA GLY A 385 14.39 16.06 -31.53
C GLY A 385 13.42 16.60 -30.48
N VAL A 386 13.43 17.91 -30.21
CA VAL A 386 12.37 18.55 -29.40
C VAL A 386 11.12 18.72 -30.27
N GLU A 387 10.04 18.04 -29.91
CA GLU A 387 8.74 18.17 -30.60
C GLU A 387 7.83 19.21 -29.93
N HIS A 388 7.73 19.18 -28.60
CA HIS A 388 6.82 20.03 -27.83
C HIS A 388 7.45 20.47 -26.51
N ILE A 389 7.12 21.68 -26.05
CA ILE A 389 7.58 22.22 -24.77
C ILE A 389 6.46 22.97 -24.05
N GLU A 390 6.47 22.93 -22.72
CA GLU A 390 5.53 23.67 -21.90
C GLU A 390 6.24 24.33 -20.72
N GLY A 391 5.84 25.56 -20.39
CA GLY A 391 6.28 26.28 -19.22
C GLY A 391 5.23 26.18 -18.13
N TRP A 392 5.56 25.53 -17.03
CA TRP A 392 4.66 25.40 -15.88
C TRP A 392 5.10 26.38 -14.80
N ALA A 393 4.15 27.12 -14.24
CA ALA A 393 4.38 27.93 -13.07
C ALA A 393 3.82 27.21 -11.84
N ALA A 394 4.37 27.54 -10.68
CA ALA A 394 3.86 27.04 -9.42
C ALA A 394 3.93 28.11 -8.34
N ALA A 395 3.00 28.04 -7.39
CA ALA A 395 2.95 28.92 -6.24
C ALA A 395 2.47 28.13 -5.03
N ASN A 396 2.92 28.53 -3.84
CA ASN A 396 2.35 28.05 -2.58
C ASN A 396 1.19 28.97 -2.20
N ALA A 397 0.14 28.38 -1.65
CA ALA A 397 -1.01 29.11 -1.12
C ALA A 397 -1.53 28.43 0.14
N ASP A 398 -2.17 29.20 1.00
CA ASP A 398 -2.80 28.70 2.21
C ASP A 398 -4.31 28.69 2.01
N ILE A 399 -4.99 27.59 2.34
CA ILE A 399 -6.45 27.54 2.43
C ILE A 399 -6.85 28.21 3.74
N LEU A 400 -7.72 29.22 3.65
CA LEU A 400 -8.23 29.93 4.80
C LEU A 400 -9.61 29.40 5.20
N GLY A 401 -9.75 29.03 6.47
CA GLY A 401 -11.03 28.67 7.07
C GLY A 401 -11.95 29.87 7.30
N PRO A 402 -13.18 29.64 7.80
CA PRO A 402 -14.16 30.71 8.09
C PRO A 402 -13.67 31.76 9.09
N ASP A 403 -12.72 31.40 9.95
CA ASP A 403 -12.12 32.26 10.98
C ASP A 403 -10.85 33.01 10.49
N ASP A 404 -10.59 33.03 9.17
CA ASP A 404 -9.36 33.56 8.54
C ASP A 404 -8.05 32.92 9.06
N LYS A 405 -8.16 31.72 9.64
CA LYS A 405 -7.00 30.91 10.04
C LYS A 405 -6.55 30.03 8.88
N VAL A 406 -5.25 29.82 8.78
CA VAL A 406 -4.66 28.83 7.86
C VAL A 406 -5.11 27.45 8.31
N GLU A 407 -5.84 26.76 7.43
CA GLU A 407 -6.23 25.37 7.65
C GLU A 407 -5.23 24.42 6.99
N GLU A 408 -4.80 24.72 5.75
CA GLU A 408 -3.89 23.86 4.98
C GLU A 408 -2.93 24.65 4.07
N ASP A 409 -1.67 24.24 4.00
CA ASP A 409 -0.68 24.75 3.03
C ASP A 409 -0.76 23.90 1.74
N ILE A 410 -1.15 24.49 0.60
CA ILE A 410 -1.30 23.81 -0.69
C ILE A 410 -0.29 24.29 -1.75
N TYR A 411 0.00 23.40 -2.71
CA TYR A 411 0.81 23.72 -3.89
C TYR A 411 -0.09 23.92 -5.11
N ILE A 412 -0.12 25.14 -5.64
CA ILE A 412 -0.83 25.47 -6.87
C ILE A 412 0.10 25.26 -8.05
N LEU A 413 -0.28 24.35 -8.96
CA LEU A 413 0.34 24.17 -10.26
C LEU A 413 -0.47 24.93 -11.31
N ALA A 414 0.21 25.68 -12.16
CA ALA A 414 -0.37 26.44 -13.26
C ALA A 414 0.21 25.96 -14.60
N PRO A 415 -0.26 24.81 -15.13
CA PRO A 415 0.07 24.38 -16.48
C PRO A 415 -0.63 25.30 -17.51
N PRO A 416 -0.14 25.35 -18.76
CA PRO A 416 -0.85 26.03 -19.84
C PRO A 416 -2.26 25.47 -20.02
N ALA A 417 -3.24 26.34 -20.28
CA ALA A 417 -4.65 25.93 -20.40
C ALA A 417 -4.94 24.92 -21.52
N ASN A 418 -4.08 24.86 -22.55
CA ASN A 418 -4.13 23.87 -23.63
C ASN A 418 -2.96 22.88 -23.53
N SER A 419 -2.56 22.50 -22.31
CA SER A 419 -1.48 21.54 -22.10
C SER A 419 -1.80 20.21 -22.81
N SER A 420 -0.87 19.72 -23.61
CA SER A 420 -0.92 18.37 -24.18
C SER A 420 -0.09 17.37 -23.39
N LEU A 421 0.72 17.86 -22.44
CA LEU A 421 1.56 17.06 -21.54
C LEU A 421 0.84 16.61 -20.27
N LEU A 422 -0.36 17.14 -20.00
CA LEU A 422 -1.20 16.80 -18.87
C LEU A 422 -2.56 16.25 -19.37
N ASP A 423 -2.95 15.08 -18.87
CA ASP A 423 -4.25 14.46 -19.14
C ASP A 423 -4.86 13.95 -17.83
N PRO A 424 -5.52 14.82 -17.06
CA PRO A 424 -5.96 14.51 -15.70
C PRO A 424 -7.28 13.71 -15.73
N GLU A 425 -7.37 12.66 -14.89
CA GLU A 425 -8.62 11.92 -14.70
C GLU A 425 -9.57 12.74 -13.81
N ILE A 426 -10.60 13.34 -14.42
CA ILE A 426 -11.60 14.13 -13.70
C ILE A 426 -12.58 13.21 -12.97
N VAL A 427 -12.65 13.35 -11.65
CA VAL A 427 -13.58 12.62 -10.78
C VAL A 427 -14.94 13.33 -10.75
N ALA A 428 -14.93 14.66 -10.66
CA ALA A 428 -16.13 15.48 -10.60
C ALA A 428 -15.91 16.85 -11.28
N GLY A 429 -16.97 17.42 -11.86
CA GLY A 429 -16.91 18.72 -12.52
C GLY A 429 -16.18 18.68 -13.86
N ARG A 430 -15.25 19.61 -14.09
CA ARG A 430 -14.48 19.73 -15.34
C ARG A 430 -13.05 20.21 -15.09
N TRP A 431 -12.19 20.06 -16.09
CA TRP A 431 -10.88 20.70 -16.09
C TRP A 431 -10.96 22.22 -16.34
N LEU A 432 -9.86 22.91 -16.07
CA LEU A 432 -9.67 24.33 -16.34
C LEU A 432 -9.71 24.62 -17.84
N VAL A 433 -10.34 25.73 -18.23
CA VAL A 433 -10.37 26.24 -19.62
C VAL A 433 -9.76 27.63 -19.70
N PRO A 434 -9.25 28.09 -20.86
CA PRO A 434 -8.58 29.39 -20.99
C PRO A 434 -9.41 30.61 -20.59
N ALA A 435 -10.74 30.50 -20.58
CA ALA A 435 -11.67 31.57 -20.19
C ALA A 435 -11.86 31.67 -18.67
N ASP A 436 -11.42 30.68 -17.90
CA ASP A 436 -11.56 30.66 -16.46
C ASP A 436 -10.71 31.76 -15.81
N GLN A 437 -11.32 32.48 -14.87
CA GLN A 437 -10.65 33.47 -14.03
C GLN A 437 -10.90 33.12 -12.57
N LYS A 438 -9.85 33.11 -11.75
CA LYS A 438 -9.92 32.70 -10.32
C LYS A 438 -10.67 31.38 -10.13
N ALA A 439 -10.34 30.39 -10.94
CA ALA A 439 -10.85 29.04 -10.80
C ALA A 439 -9.71 28.05 -10.67
N LEU A 440 -9.96 26.97 -9.94
CA LEU A 440 -9.00 25.92 -9.68
C LEU A 440 -9.66 24.56 -9.76
N THR A 441 -8.85 23.55 -10.05
CA THR A 441 -9.19 22.14 -9.89
C THR A 441 -8.42 21.61 -8.68
N VAL A 442 -9.11 20.90 -7.80
CA VAL A 442 -8.50 20.31 -6.60
C VAL A 442 -8.17 18.85 -6.84
N SER A 443 -7.09 18.35 -6.22
CA SER A 443 -6.82 16.92 -6.20
C SER A 443 -7.81 16.20 -5.29
N ASP A 444 -7.94 14.89 -5.49
CA ASP A 444 -8.64 13.99 -4.59
C ASP A 444 -8.10 14.05 -3.15
N SER A 445 -6.79 14.25 -2.96
CA SER A 445 -6.20 14.42 -1.62
C SER A 445 -6.75 15.65 -0.87
N ILE A 446 -6.98 16.77 -1.57
CA ILE A 446 -7.61 17.96 -0.97
C ILE A 446 -9.11 17.70 -0.74
N TRP A 447 -9.75 17.00 -1.66
CA TRP A 447 -11.17 16.66 -1.54
C TRP A 447 -11.46 15.73 -0.36
N ASP A 448 -10.53 14.85 0.00
CA ASP A 448 -10.64 13.99 1.19
C ASP A 448 -10.60 14.78 2.51
N LEU A 449 -9.91 15.93 2.54
CA LEU A 449 -9.90 16.85 3.69
C LEU A 449 -11.19 17.67 3.77
N TYR A 450 -11.80 17.98 2.63
CA TYR A 450 -13.05 18.75 2.52
C TYR A 450 -14.11 17.95 1.74
N PRO A 451 -14.67 16.86 2.31
CA PRO A 451 -15.55 15.94 1.59
C PRO A 451 -16.88 16.57 1.15
N ASP A 452 -17.29 17.67 1.78
CA ASP A 452 -18.48 18.43 1.40
C ASP A 452 -18.24 19.40 0.24
N LEU A 453 -16.98 19.60 -0.18
CA LEU A 453 -16.61 20.50 -1.27
C LEU A 453 -17.12 19.96 -2.61
N GLN A 454 -17.87 20.78 -3.34
CA GLN A 454 -18.43 20.42 -4.65
C GLN A 454 -17.94 21.38 -5.74
N PRO A 455 -17.89 20.92 -7.01
CA PRO A 455 -17.68 21.83 -8.13
C PRO A 455 -18.73 22.93 -8.16
N GLY A 456 -18.29 24.19 -8.11
CA GLY A 456 -19.11 25.39 -7.97
C GLY A 456 -18.89 26.13 -6.65
N ASP A 457 -18.34 25.45 -5.64
CA ASP A 457 -17.99 26.06 -4.36
C ASP A 457 -16.74 26.95 -4.50
N THR A 458 -16.52 27.81 -3.50
CA THR A 458 -15.36 28.71 -3.45
C THR A 458 -14.46 28.37 -2.28
N LEU A 459 -13.15 28.30 -2.55
CA LEU A 459 -12.12 28.23 -1.52
C LEU A 459 -11.43 29.59 -1.42
N ARG A 460 -11.30 30.09 -0.19
CA ARG A 460 -10.54 31.30 0.07
C ARG A 460 -9.07 30.96 0.21
N LEU A 461 -8.24 31.52 -0.66
CA LEU A 461 -6.82 31.22 -0.72
C LEU A 461 -5.99 32.46 -0.42
N ASN A 462 -4.95 32.29 0.40
CA ASN A 462 -3.87 33.27 0.55
C ASN A 462 -2.66 32.83 -0.28
N VAL A 463 -2.43 33.47 -1.43
CA VAL A 463 -1.30 33.14 -2.31
C VAL A 463 -0.08 33.95 -1.88
N GLN A 464 0.96 33.25 -1.41
CA GLN A 464 2.26 33.82 -1.00
C GLN A 464 2.17 34.99 0.00
N GLY A 465 1.20 34.95 0.94
CA GLY A 465 1.06 35.95 2.00
C GLY A 465 0.73 37.36 1.50
N ARG A 466 0.27 37.50 0.25
CA ARG A 466 0.09 38.80 -0.41
C ARG A 466 -1.30 38.99 -1.03
N TRP A 467 -1.97 37.91 -1.40
CA TRP A 467 -3.22 37.94 -2.17
C TRP A 467 -4.20 36.98 -1.52
N GLU A 468 -5.16 37.53 -0.79
CA GLU A 468 -6.31 36.80 -0.30
C GLU A 468 -7.46 36.97 -1.27
N ASP A 469 -7.90 35.88 -1.89
CA ASP A 469 -8.96 35.90 -2.88
C ASP A 469 -9.78 34.61 -2.82
N ASP A 470 -11.05 34.70 -3.19
CA ASP A 470 -11.92 33.53 -3.36
C ASP A 470 -11.72 32.93 -4.76
N TRP A 471 -11.47 31.62 -4.79
CA TRP A 471 -11.28 30.84 -6.01
C TRP A 471 -12.36 29.78 -6.15
N MET A 472 -12.98 29.72 -7.34
CA MET A 472 -14.02 28.74 -7.63
C MET A 472 -13.42 27.37 -7.93
N VAL A 473 -13.88 26.34 -7.23
CA VAL A 473 -13.55 24.95 -7.52
C VAL A 473 -14.38 24.51 -8.72
N VAL A 474 -13.76 24.29 -9.89
CA VAL A 474 -14.49 23.89 -11.11
C VAL A 474 -14.47 22.39 -11.35
N GLY A 475 -13.60 21.66 -10.64
CA GLY A 475 -13.55 20.21 -10.70
C GLY A 475 -12.59 19.60 -9.70
N VAL A 476 -12.74 18.29 -9.53
CA VAL A 476 -11.87 17.43 -8.74
C VAL A 476 -11.21 16.43 -9.68
N PHE A 477 -9.89 16.29 -9.60
CA PHE A 477 -9.15 15.33 -10.39
C PHE A 477 -8.40 14.34 -9.50
N ARG A 478 -8.21 13.12 -9.99
CA ARG A 478 -7.43 12.09 -9.28
C ARG A 478 -5.95 12.34 -9.52
N PHE A 479 -5.22 12.68 -8.46
CA PHE A 479 -3.76 12.87 -8.51
C PHE A 479 -3.00 11.58 -8.16
N SER A 480 -3.69 10.60 -7.57
CA SER A 480 -3.15 9.32 -7.09
C SER A 480 -2.12 9.51 -5.97
N THR A 481 -2.60 9.40 -4.72
CA THR A 481 -1.76 9.19 -3.53
C THR A 481 -2.25 8.00 -2.76
#